data_AF-A0AA36JEA3-F1
#
_entry.id   AF-A0AA36JEA3-F1
#
_cell.length_a   1.000
_cell.length_b   1.000
_cell.length_c   1.000
_cell.angle_alpha   90.00
_cell.angle_beta   90.00
_cell.angle_gamma   90.00
#
_symmetry.space_group_name_H-M   'P 1'
#
loop_
_entity.id
_entity.type
_entity.pdbx_description
1 polymer ?
#
loop_
_entity_poly.entity_id
_entity_poly.type
_entity_poly.pdbx_seq_one_letter_code
_entity_poly.pdbx_strand_id
1 'polypeptide(L)'
;MSPVMRKAYGNCKAKWLSERLPLVLAAEEEMKVKLRRRREQQARAELAAAELEKAVQDLDEAQFQRKLTAAKSLLPPKLWQQFQDRFTAAREVTEAPLRSFAQKCFAGEREEEVSELQEELRNLATDLASARWSQVIVDLRNALEAVKRLEAATNDVSSSESRSAQSLQQLINTLSEEVQSSESQIAAFERQLRRLKVVQGDGTGPLRRRLQRAEKLLADARSDLSYLQAFQAAPWHPEKQLLAAITEEAFQRLEAAADKATAACRARCKVELQKARNVLDLATRLREAVTGHDEESLEKALETAESWGLSGLEAAEQRCEELRQEKSDSKQELEACVSALDEAGFEKLAAHSPLSPHVVQSIRERLQRSRSQEAETICVKLQDYYLEEVNLQSLKDMLHNCRLEPNDQWRRWLENCCEAHDAMDYIRAVLDTTPVEEQMLQASLSRGRRACTELRKSIEQAQWHMEEPVSLELLAGIQTAVDDGYLGLAGAQADAALETVLQEWQQRSWEAIEPGHLHQLELRHQEATAECQGRLAEEVQRALEVGRCAVELSANMRRYDAESLELCLLKAEKLEMEGLEKVRSKLSTLRLKRNGRSSPENQKDGAEEAAPRRE
;
A
#
# COMPACT_ATOMS: atom_id res chain seq x y z
N MET A 1 50.36 145.46 -77.20
CA MET A 1 49.20 145.00 -76.40
C MET A 1 48.63 146.19 -75.63
N SER A 2 47.44 146.67 -76.02
CA SER A 2 46.83 147.91 -75.47
C SER A 2 46.29 147.72 -74.04
N PRO A 3 46.02 148.79 -73.28
CA PRO A 3 45.45 148.73 -71.91
C PRO A 3 44.18 147.85 -71.80
N VAL A 4 43.42 147.74 -72.88
CA VAL A 4 42.20 146.90 -72.99
C VAL A 4 42.53 145.42 -72.81
N MET A 5 43.62 144.95 -73.42
CA MET A 5 44.03 143.55 -73.32
C MET A 5 44.51 143.18 -71.91
N ARG A 6 45.14 144.12 -71.18
CA ARG A 6 45.53 143.91 -69.77
C ARG A 6 44.31 143.76 -68.86
N LYS A 7 43.26 144.56 -69.08
CA LYS A 7 42.01 144.49 -68.30
C LYS A 7 41.19 143.22 -68.62
N ALA A 8 41.11 142.84 -69.90
CA ALA A 8 40.48 141.59 -70.32
C ALA A 8 41.20 140.36 -69.73
N TYR A 9 42.54 140.36 -69.76
CA TYR A 9 43.34 139.28 -69.16
C TYR A 9 43.21 139.26 -67.63
N GLY A 10 43.23 140.42 -66.96
CA GLY A 10 43.00 140.53 -65.52
C GLY A 10 41.63 140.00 -65.10
N ASN A 11 40.57 140.33 -65.84
CA ASN A 11 39.22 139.85 -65.56
C ASN A 11 39.06 138.35 -65.86
N CYS A 12 39.61 137.84 -66.96
CA CYS A 12 39.61 136.40 -67.24
C CYS A 12 40.40 135.62 -66.17
N LYS A 13 41.56 136.12 -65.75
CA LYS A 13 42.36 135.51 -64.69
C LYS A 13 41.63 135.54 -63.34
N ALA A 14 41.00 136.66 -62.99
CA ALA A 14 40.20 136.78 -61.77
C ALA A 14 38.99 135.84 -61.77
N LYS A 15 38.25 135.73 -62.89
CA LYS A 15 37.15 134.75 -63.03
C LYS A 15 37.66 133.31 -62.92
N TRP A 16 38.79 133.00 -63.53
CA TRP A 16 39.36 131.65 -63.46
C TRP A 16 39.80 131.29 -62.03
N LEU A 17 40.40 132.24 -61.31
CA LEU A 17 40.84 132.04 -59.92
C LEU A 17 39.68 132.05 -58.91
N SER A 18 38.62 132.83 -59.12
CA SER A 18 37.50 132.92 -58.18
C SER A 18 36.40 131.87 -58.41
N GLU A 19 36.13 131.47 -59.67
CA GLU A 19 35.04 130.55 -59.99
C GLU A 19 35.51 129.13 -60.33
N ARG A 20 36.62 128.97 -61.07
CA ARG A 20 37.05 127.65 -61.58
C ARG A 20 38.05 126.92 -60.69
N LEU A 21 39.00 127.63 -60.09
CA LEU A 21 40.00 127.01 -59.21
C LEU A 21 39.38 126.28 -57.99
N PRO A 22 38.36 126.83 -57.30
CA PRO A 22 37.72 126.13 -56.18
C PRO A 22 37.01 124.84 -56.61
N LEU A 23 36.40 124.80 -57.80
CA LEU A 23 35.72 123.61 -58.32
C LEU A 23 36.72 122.47 -58.64
N VAL A 24 37.89 122.80 -59.17
CA VAL A 24 38.95 121.81 -59.45
C VAL A 24 39.54 121.26 -58.16
N LEU A 25 39.79 122.11 -57.16
CA LEU A 25 40.28 121.67 -55.85
C LEU A 25 39.25 120.82 -55.10
N ALA A 26 37.96 121.17 -55.17
CA ALA A 26 36.89 120.35 -54.61
C ALA A 26 36.79 118.97 -55.31
N ALA A 27 36.92 118.93 -56.64
CA ALA A 27 36.96 117.67 -57.39
C ALA A 27 38.21 116.83 -57.07
N GLU A 28 39.37 117.46 -56.83
CA GLU A 28 40.59 116.78 -56.42
C GLU A 28 40.47 116.19 -55.00
N GLU A 29 39.94 116.95 -54.04
CA GLU A 29 39.59 116.49 -52.69
C GLU A 29 38.59 115.33 -52.75
N GLU A 30 37.52 115.46 -53.54
CA GLU A 30 36.52 114.41 -53.71
C GLU A 30 37.13 113.14 -54.33
N MET A 31 38.04 113.27 -55.31
CA MET A 31 38.78 112.15 -55.88
C MET A 31 39.76 111.53 -54.89
N LYS A 32 40.45 112.32 -54.06
CA LYS A 32 41.31 111.80 -52.98
C LYS A 32 40.49 111.03 -51.94
N VAL A 33 39.32 111.54 -51.56
CA VAL A 33 38.39 110.84 -50.65
C VAL A 33 37.85 109.56 -51.29
N LYS A 34 37.44 109.60 -52.56
CA LYS A 34 37.01 108.39 -53.30
C LYS A 34 38.12 107.36 -53.42
N LEU A 35 39.37 107.78 -53.68
CA LEU A 35 40.52 106.88 -53.72
C LEU A 35 40.86 106.29 -52.35
N ARG A 36 40.79 107.08 -51.26
CA ARG A 36 40.97 106.58 -49.89
C ARG A 36 39.89 105.57 -49.52
N ARG A 37 38.62 105.88 -49.75
CA ARG A 37 37.50 104.95 -49.54
C ARG A 37 37.65 103.67 -50.35
N ARG A 38 38.12 103.76 -51.60
CA ARG A 38 38.38 102.60 -52.45
C ARG A 38 39.53 101.74 -51.90
N ARG A 39 40.61 102.35 -51.39
CA ARG A 39 41.71 101.63 -50.73
C ARG A 39 41.27 100.96 -49.43
N GLU A 40 40.46 101.62 -48.61
CA GLU A 40 39.90 101.06 -47.37
C GLU A 40 38.95 99.89 -47.66
N GLN A 41 38.08 100.02 -48.66
CA GLN A 41 37.22 98.92 -49.10
C GLN A 41 38.04 97.74 -49.63
N GLN A 42 39.10 98.01 -50.37
CA GLN A 42 40.00 96.97 -50.88
C GLN A 42 40.75 96.25 -49.75
N ALA A 43 41.29 96.98 -48.77
CA ALA A 43 41.95 96.38 -47.60
C ALA A 43 41.00 95.51 -46.75
N ARG A 44 39.74 95.94 -46.58
CA ARG A 44 38.71 95.14 -45.88
C ARG A 44 38.33 93.88 -46.66
N ALA A 45 38.24 93.97 -47.99
CA ALA A 45 37.97 92.83 -48.85
C ALA A 45 39.13 91.81 -48.80
N GLU A 46 40.39 92.28 -48.81
CA GLU A 46 41.57 91.41 -48.69
C GLU A 46 41.62 90.69 -47.33
N LEU A 47 41.29 91.38 -46.24
CA LEU A 47 41.24 90.77 -44.90
C LEU A 47 40.12 89.72 -44.80
N ALA A 48 38.93 90.02 -45.31
CA ALA A 48 37.82 89.06 -45.36
C ALA A 48 38.15 87.83 -46.22
N ALA A 49 38.86 88.00 -47.33
CA ALA A 49 39.35 86.90 -48.16
C ALA A 49 40.40 86.05 -47.43
N ALA A 50 41.35 86.66 -46.71
CA ALA A 50 42.34 85.93 -45.92
C ALA A 50 41.70 85.15 -44.76
N GLU A 51 40.69 85.72 -44.10
CA GLU A 51 39.96 85.03 -43.03
C GLU A 51 39.11 83.86 -43.54
N LEU A 52 38.56 83.98 -44.76
CA LEU A 52 37.88 82.88 -45.46
C LEU A 52 38.86 81.80 -45.90
N GLU A 53 40.01 82.15 -46.49
CA GLU A 53 41.05 81.20 -46.87
C GLU A 53 41.54 80.41 -45.65
N LYS A 54 41.76 81.09 -44.52
CA LYS A 54 42.10 80.43 -43.25
C LYS A 54 41.00 79.48 -42.78
N ALA A 55 39.72 79.87 -42.87
CA ALA A 55 38.61 79.00 -42.51
C ALA A 55 38.43 77.80 -43.47
N VAL A 56 38.81 77.94 -44.75
CA VAL A 56 38.89 76.83 -45.71
C VAL A 56 40.01 75.86 -45.34
N GLN A 57 41.18 76.37 -44.95
CA GLN A 57 42.29 75.55 -44.48
C GLN A 57 41.97 74.81 -43.17
N ASP A 58 41.27 75.48 -42.24
CA ASP A 58 40.91 74.92 -40.93
C ASP A 58 39.70 73.95 -41.01
N LEU A 59 38.98 73.90 -42.14
CA LEU A 59 37.77 73.07 -42.38
C LEU A 59 36.67 73.21 -41.30
N ASP A 60 36.63 74.33 -40.57
CA ASP A 60 35.59 74.61 -39.59
C ASP A 60 34.34 75.18 -40.27
N GLU A 61 33.35 74.32 -40.49
CA GLU A 61 32.08 74.66 -41.14
C GLU A 61 31.32 75.79 -40.43
N ALA A 62 31.35 75.84 -39.10
CA ALA A 62 30.64 76.86 -38.34
C ALA A 62 31.33 78.23 -38.48
N GLN A 63 32.66 78.27 -38.42
CA GLN A 63 33.42 79.49 -38.66
C GLN A 63 33.36 79.94 -40.11
N PHE A 64 33.45 79.00 -41.06
CA PHE A 64 33.37 79.30 -42.49
C PHE A 64 32.03 79.94 -42.86
N GLN A 65 30.90 79.38 -42.42
CA GLN A 65 29.57 79.96 -42.71
C GLN A 65 29.38 81.36 -42.09
N ARG A 66 29.86 81.56 -40.85
CA ARG A 66 29.84 82.88 -40.19
C ARG A 66 30.65 83.91 -40.97
N LYS A 67 31.89 83.57 -41.34
CA LYS A 67 32.80 84.45 -42.09
C LYS A 67 32.32 84.70 -43.52
N LEU A 68 31.75 83.69 -44.19
CA LEU A 68 31.18 83.80 -45.53
C LEU A 68 30.01 84.78 -45.54
N THR A 69 29.14 84.70 -44.53
CA THR A 69 28.01 85.62 -44.39
C THR A 69 28.47 87.07 -44.22
N ALA A 70 29.51 87.30 -43.41
CA ALA A 70 30.11 88.63 -43.25
C ALA A 70 30.78 89.14 -44.55
N ALA A 71 31.48 88.26 -45.27
CA ALA A 71 32.25 88.60 -46.46
C ALA A 71 31.42 88.83 -47.73
N LYS A 72 30.18 88.31 -47.83
CA LYS A 72 29.28 88.48 -48.99
C LYS A 72 29.00 89.95 -49.35
N SER A 73 29.06 90.85 -48.37
CA SER A 73 28.85 92.30 -48.58
C SER A 73 30.11 93.05 -49.02
N LEU A 74 31.29 92.43 -48.88
CA LEU A 74 32.60 93.05 -49.12
C LEU A 74 33.32 92.48 -50.35
N LEU A 75 33.00 91.23 -50.73
CA LEU A 75 33.63 90.53 -51.86
C LEU A 75 32.70 90.45 -53.07
N PRO A 76 33.24 90.49 -54.29
CA PRO A 76 32.50 90.19 -55.52
C PRO A 76 31.86 88.79 -55.48
N PRO A 77 30.67 88.59 -56.08
CA PRO A 77 29.96 87.31 -56.14
C PRO A 77 30.83 86.12 -56.51
N LYS A 78 31.63 86.28 -57.57
CA LYS A 78 32.51 85.23 -58.07
C LYS A 78 33.54 84.73 -57.05
N LEU A 79 34.06 85.62 -56.19
CA LEU A 79 35.13 85.27 -55.25
C LEU A 79 34.59 84.49 -54.05
N TRP A 80 33.50 84.93 -53.42
CA TRP A 80 32.95 84.16 -52.30
C TRP A 80 32.33 82.83 -52.75
N GLN A 81 31.84 82.74 -54.00
CA GLN A 81 31.39 81.46 -54.57
C GLN A 81 32.56 80.49 -54.78
N GLN A 82 33.70 80.98 -55.28
CA GLN A 82 34.93 80.18 -55.36
C GLN A 82 35.40 79.69 -53.99
N PHE A 83 35.31 80.51 -52.94
CA PHE A 83 35.62 80.06 -51.58
C PHE A 83 34.64 78.98 -51.10
N GLN A 84 33.35 79.10 -51.43
CA GLN A 84 32.34 78.10 -51.10
C GLN A 84 32.59 76.77 -51.84
N ASP A 85 32.90 76.83 -53.14
CA ASP A 85 33.22 75.66 -53.96
C ASP A 85 34.53 75.00 -53.50
N ARG A 86 35.55 75.80 -53.15
CA ARG A 86 36.80 75.31 -52.58
C ARG A 86 36.60 74.69 -51.19
N PHE A 87 35.72 75.25 -50.36
CA PHE A 87 35.36 74.66 -49.06
C PHE A 87 34.66 73.31 -49.23
N THR A 88 33.67 73.23 -50.13
CA THR A 88 32.97 71.97 -50.42
C THR A 88 33.92 70.94 -51.03
N ALA A 89 34.79 71.34 -51.97
CA ALA A 89 35.78 70.44 -52.56
C ALA A 89 36.82 69.97 -51.53
N ALA A 90 37.35 70.86 -50.69
CA ALA A 90 38.29 70.49 -49.63
C ALA A 90 37.64 69.55 -48.59
N ARG A 91 36.36 69.75 -48.29
CA ARG A 91 35.57 68.86 -47.44
C ARG A 91 35.34 67.50 -48.09
N GLU A 92 34.98 67.45 -49.37
CA GLU A 92 34.80 66.19 -50.08
C GLU A 92 36.10 65.40 -50.20
N VAL A 93 37.23 66.08 -50.47
CA VAL A 93 38.55 65.45 -50.55
C VAL A 93 39.00 64.89 -49.20
N THR A 94 38.68 65.57 -48.09
CA THR A 94 39.01 65.06 -46.74
C THR A 94 38.02 64.00 -46.23
N GLU A 95 36.75 64.06 -46.65
CA GLU A 95 35.75 63.05 -46.28
C GLU A 95 35.79 61.81 -47.18
N ALA A 96 36.32 61.88 -48.40
CA ALA A 96 36.34 60.76 -49.36
C ALA A 96 37.12 59.52 -48.88
N PRO A 97 38.32 59.64 -48.30
CA PRO A 97 39.04 58.50 -47.73
C PRO A 97 38.26 57.83 -46.60
N LEU A 98 37.60 58.63 -45.75
CA LEU A 98 36.77 58.12 -44.64
C LEU A 98 35.47 57.49 -45.12
N ARG A 99 34.80 58.04 -46.13
CA ARG A 99 33.61 57.42 -46.73
C ARG A 99 33.94 56.10 -47.41
N SER A 100 35.06 56.06 -48.16
CA SER A 100 35.58 54.83 -48.76
C SER A 100 35.96 53.80 -47.70
N PHE A 101 36.69 54.22 -46.66
CA PHE A 101 37.08 53.36 -45.55
C PHE A 101 35.89 52.84 -44.73
N ALA A 102 34.92 53.71 -44.43
CA ALA A 102 33.69 53.32 -43.77
C ALA A 102 32.93 52.30 -44.63
N GLN A 103 32.77 52.55 -45.94
CA GLN A 103 32.15 51.59 -46.87
C GLN A 103 32.88 50.23 -46.92
N LYS A 104 34.21 50.19 -46.87
CA LYS A 104 34.96 48.94 -46.77
C LYS A 104 34.76 48.23 -45.42
N CYS A 105 34.76 48.97 -44.31
CA CYS A 105 34.38 48.44 -42.99
C CYS A 105 32.95 47.86 -42.98
N PHE A 106 32.07 48.39 -43.83
CA PHE A 106 30.68 47.93 -43.95
C PHE A 106 30.50 46.72 -44.86
N ALA A 107 31.49 46.40 -45.71
CA ALA A 107 31.46 45.26 -46.64
C ALA A 107 32.23 44.04 -46.12
N GLY A 108 33.19 44.24 -45.22
CA GLY A 108 34.06 43.16 -44.76
C GLY A 108 33.35 42.19 -43.81
N GLU A 109 33.13 40.96 -44.25
CA GLU A 109 32.59 39.88 -43.40
C GLU A 109 33.71 39.01 -42.81
N ARG A 110 34.95 39.08 -43.31
CA ARG A 110 36.07 38.17 -42.96
C ARG A 110 37.05 38.78 -41.95
N GLU A 111 37.79 37.94 -41.23
CA GLU A 111 38.80 38.34 -40.22
C GLU A 111 40.04 39.02 -40.83
N GLU A 112 40.47 38.55 -42.01
CA GLU A 112 41.61 39.11 -42.75
C GLU A 112 41.36 40.60 -43.09
N GLU A 113 40.12 40.90 -43.49
CA GLU A 113 39.67 42.26 -43.84
C GLU A 113 39.71 43.20 -42.62
N VAL A 114 39.47 42.72 -41.39
CA VAL A 114 39.52 43.58 -40.18
C VAL A 114 40.94 43.99 -39.82
N SER A 115 41.93 43.12 -40.06
CA SER A 115 43.34 43.44 -39.81
C SER A 115 43.89 44.40 -40.87
N GLU A 116 43.53 44.18 -42.13
CA GLU A 116 43.83 45.11 -43.23
C GLU A 116 43.17 46.48 -43.00
N LEU A 117 41.91 46.51 -42.55
CA LEU A 117 41.21 47.75 -42.20
C LEU A 117 41.88 48.46 -41.03
N GLN A 118 42.37 47.76 -39.99
CA GLN A 118 43.10 48.40 -38.90
C GLN A 118 44.41 49.06 -39.37
N GLU A 119 45.07 48.48 -40.36
CA GLU A 119 46.31 49.01 -40.94
C GLU A 119 46.04 50.21 -41.86
N GLU A 120 45.00 50.14 -42.70
CA GLU A 120 44.48 51.28 -43.48
C GLU A 120 44.04 52.44 -42.56
N LEU A 121 43.43 52.16 -41.41
CA LEU A 121 43.02 53.16 -40.41
C LEU A 121 44.22 53.86 -39.76
N ARG A 122 45.31 53.13 -39.48
CA ARG A 122 46.56 53.72 -38.96
C ARG A 122 47.17 54.70 -39.96
N ASN A 123 47.13 54.36 -41.25
CA ASN A 123 47.63 55.22 -42.32
C ASN A 123 46.72 56.44 -42.56
N LEU A 124 45.40 56.30 -42.39
CA LEU A 124 44.45 57.41 -42.48
C LEU A 124 44.53 58.37 -41.28
N ALA A 125 44.84 57.87 -40.09
CA ALA A 125 44.98 58.67 -38.87
C ALA A 125 46.16 59.65 -38.94
N THR A 126 47.20 59.33 -39.71
CA THR A 126 48.35 60.22 -39.92
C THR A 126 48.06 61.37 -40.89
N ASP A 127 47.10 61.21 -41.80
CA ASP A 127 46.82 62.20 -42.86
C ASP A 127 45.67 63.18 -42.52
N LEU A 128 44.78 62.84 -41.58
CA LEU A 128 43.60 63.63 -41.22
C LEU A 128 43.82 64.47 -39.95
N ALA A 129 44.39 65.66 -40.11
CA ALA A 129 44.77 66.57 -39.01
C ALA A 129 43.61 67.30 -38.29
N SER A 130 42.33 67.03 -38.62
CA SER A 130 41.20 67.73 -37.99
C SER A 130 40.77 67.04 -36.67
N ALA A 131 40.69 67.83 -35.59
CA ALA A 131 40.32 67.36 -34.26
C ALA A 131 38.97 66.61 -34.22
N ARG A 132 38.05 66.94 -35.14
CA ARG A 132 36.72 66.32 -35.23
C ARG A 132 36.75 64.88 -35.73
N TRP A 133 37.71 64.52 -36.58
CA TRP A 133 37.81 63.19 -37.18
C TRP A 133 38.67 62.22 -36.37
N SER A 134 39.63 62.76 -35.60
CA SER A 134 40.49 61.97 -34.71
C SER A 134 39.67 61.12 -33.71
N GLN A 135 38.61 61.67 -33.12
CA GLN A 135 37.77 60.95 -32.16
C GLN A 135 36.99 59.80 -32.79
N VAL A 136 36.52 59.96 -34.03
CA VAL A 136 35.79 58.92 -34.76
C VAL A 136 36.69 57.73 -35.07
N ILE A 137 37.92 58.04 -35.47
CA ILE A 137 38.97 57.06 -35.74
C ILE A 137 39.31 56.28 -34.46
N VAL A 138 39.44 56.98 -33.33
CA VAL A 138 39.68 56.34 -32.02
C VAL A 138 38.50 55.45 -31.60
N ASP A 139 37.27 55.93 -31.70
CA ASP A 139 36.08 55.17 -31.30
C ASP A 139 35.87 53.94 -32.22
N LEU A 140 36.17 54.05 -33.52
CA LEU A 140 36.15 52.91 -34.45
C LEU A 140 37.24 51.89 -34.13
N ARG A 141 38.46 52.36 -33.83
CA ARG A 141 39.56 51.47 -33.43
C ARG A 141 39.21 50.70 -32.17
N ASN A 142 38.65 51.38 -31.17
CA ASN A 142 38.21 50.75 -29.93
C ASN A 142 37.09 49.73 -30.19
N ALA A 143 36.14 50.04 -31.07
CA ALA A 143 35.09 49.10 -31.46
C ALA A 143 35.65 47.86 -32.18
N LEU A 144 36.62 48.02 -33.09
CA LEU A 144 37.27 46.91 -33.79
C LEU A 144 38.15 46.07 -32.86
N GLU A 145 38.89 46.69 -31.93
CA GLU A 145 39.67 45.97 -30.92
C GLU A 145 38.76 45.20 -29.95
N ALA A 146 37.62 45.78 -29.56
CA ALA A 146 36.63 45.09 -28.73
C ALA A 146 36.03 43.87 -29.46
N VAL A 147 35.69 44.01 -30.75
CA VAL A 147 35.21 42.88 -31.57
C VAL A 147 36.28 41.78 -31.72
N LYS A 148 37.56 42.12 -31.87
CA LYS A 148 38.64 41.10 -31.89
C LYS A 148 38.74 40.33 -30.57
N ARG A 149 38.61 41.01 -29.42
CA ARG A 149 38.60 40.35 -28.10
C ARG A 149 37.35 39.49 -27.92
N LEU A 150 36.21 39.99 -28.37
CA LEU A 150 34.96 39.23 -28.42
C LEU A 150 35.12 37.94 -29.23
N GLU A 151 35.74 38.01 -30.42
CA GLU A 151 35.99 36.84 -31.27
C GLU A 151 36.91 35.82 -30.60
N ALA A 152 38.00 36.28 -29.96
CA ALA A 152 38.86 35.41 -29.18
C ALA A 152 38.09 34.68 -28.06
N ALA A 153 37.31 35.42 -27.26
CA ALA A 153 36.47 34.84 -26.22
C ALA A 153 35.40 33.88 -26.77
N THR A 154 34.86 34.18 -27.95
CA THR A 154 33.85 33.34 -28.63
C THR A 154 34.46 32.03 -29.13
N ASN A 155 35.68 32.08 -29.67
CA ASN A 155 36.44 30.91 -30.10
C ASN A 155 36.84 30.03 -28.91
N ASP A 156 37.19 30.62 -27.76
CA ASP A 156 37.50 29.88 -26.53
C ASP A 156 36.28 29.11 -25.98
N VAL A 157 35.08 29.69 -26.08
CA VAL A 157 33.82 29.01 -25.72
C VAL A 157 33.48 27.91 -26.72
N SER A 158 33.68 28.15 -28.02
CA SER A 158 33.31 27.22 -29.09
C SER A 158 34.26 26.01 -29.19
N SER A 159 35.55 26.21 -28.96
CA SER A 159 36.59 25.15 -29.00
C SER A 159 36.62 24.29 -27.73
N SER A 160 35.89 24.70 -26.70
CA SER A 160 35.84 24.03 -25.41
C SER A 160 34.85 22.86 -25.42
N GLU A 161 35.22 21.76 -26.08
CA GLU A 161 34.35 20.58 -26.16
C GLU A 161 34.25 19.77 -24.84
N SER A 162 35.10 20.05 -23.84
CA SER A 162 35.37 19.14 -22.71
C SER A 162 35.54 19.80 -21.33
N ARG A 163 34.73 20.81 -20.98
CA ARG A 163 34.86 21.54 -19.70
C ARG A 163 33.83 21.15 -18.63
N SER A 164 34.31 21.09 -17.38
CA SER A 164 33.49 21.02 -16.17
C SER A 164 32.64 22.29 -16.00
N ALA A 165 31.56 22.23 -15.22
CA ALA A 165 30.69 23.40 -14.97
C ALA A 165 31.45 24.63 -14.47
N GLN A 166 32.47 24.44 -13.62
CA GLN A 166 33.32 25.53 -13.13
C GLN A 166 34.13 26.21 -14.23
N SER A 167 34.67 25.43 -15.16
CA SER A 167 35.50 25.97 -16.25
C SER A 167 34.63 26.66 -17.32
N LEU A 168 33.41 26.18 -17.55
CA LEU A 168 32.42 26.83 -18.41
C LEU A 168 31.88 28.13 -17.77
N GLN A 169 31.66 28.16 -16.45
CA GLN A 169 31.28 29.37 -15.71
C GLN A 169 32.32 30.49 -15.87
N GLN A 170 33.61 30.16 -15.78
CA GLN A 170 34.70 31.14 -15.97
C GLN A 170 34.66 31.74 -17.38
N LEU A 171 34.50 30.90 -18.41
CA LEU A 171 34.38 31.36 -19.80
C LEU A 171 33.15 32.25 -20.03
N ILE A 172 32.01 31.89 -19.43
CA ILE A 172 30.77 32.69 -19.53
C ILE A 172 30.97 34.08 -18.93
N ASN A 173 31.67 34.17 -17.79
CA ASN A 173 31.96 35.45 -17.16
C ASN A 173 32.83 36.32 -18.08
N THR A 174 33.91 35.75 -18.63
CA THR A 174 34.79 36.46 -19.59
C THR A 174 34.04 36.91 -20.83
N LEU A 175 33.24 36.03 -21.46
CA LEU A 175 32.46 36.39 -22.65
C LEU A 175 31.40 37.46 -22.32
N SER A 176 30.80 37.42 -21.12
CA SER A 176 29.82 38.42 -20.68
C SER A 176 30.44 39.80 -20.53
N GLU A 177 31.64 39.88 -19.96
CA GLU A 177 32.40 41.13 -19.82
C GLU A 177 32.78 41.69 -21.20
N GLU A 178 33.24 40.83 -22.11
CA GLU A 178 33.63 41.24 -23.46
C GLU A 178 32.42 41.65 -24.33
N VAL A 179 31.26 41.01 -24.18
CA VAL A 179 30.00 41.44 -24.83
C VAL A 179 29.59 42.84 -24.36
N GLN A 180 29.57 43.09 -23.05
CA GLN A 180 29.22 44.40 -22.48
C GLN A 180 30.20 45.49 -22.90
N SER A 181 31.50 45.18 -22.85
CA SER A 181 32.57 46.06 -23.32
C SER A 181 32.37 46.41 -24.79
N SER A 182 32.18 45.41 -25.65
CA SER A 182 31.96 45.57 -27.10
C SER A 182 30.70 46.37 -27.43
N GLU A 183 29.60 46.12 -26.72
CA GLU A 183 28.35 46.87 -26.88
C GLU A 183 28.56 48.36 -26.59
N SER A 184 29.27 48.68 -25.50
CA SER A 184 29.55 50.06 -25.10
C SER A 184 30.40 50.81 -26.15
N GLN A 185 31.41 50.14 -26.71
CA GLN A 185 32.31 50.71 -27.72
C GLN A 185 31.62 50.90 -29.07
N ILE A 186 30.83 49.91 -29.51
CA ILE A 186 30.01 50.03 -30.73
C ILE A 186 29.00 51.17 -30.58
N ALA A 187 28.33 51.29 -29.42
CA ALA A 187 27.38 52.38 -29.15
C ALA A 187 28.03 53.76 -29.07
N ALA A 188 29.29 53.86 -28.62
CA ALA A 188 30.05 55.12 -28.64
C ALA A 188 30.35 55.54 -30.09
N PHE A 189 30.83 54.61 -30.91
CA PHE A 189 31.08 54.83 -32.34
C PHE A 189 29.80 55.22 -33.11
N GLU A 190 28.68 54.53 -32.88
CA GLU A 190 27.37 54.86 -33.47
C GLU A 190 26.94 56.30 -33.16
N ARG A 191 27.14 56.74 -31.92
CA ARG A 191 26.81 58.12 -31.50
C ARG A 191 27.62 59.16 -32.26
N GLN A 192 28.91 58.91 -32.51
CA GLN A 192 29.74 59.86 -33.28
C GLN A 192 29.41 59.87 -34.77
N LEU A 193 29.16 58.70 -35.37
CA LEU A 193 28.73 58.63 -36.77
C LEU A 193 27.45 59.42 -37.02
N ARG A 194 26.46 59.30 -36.13
CA ARG A 194 25.20 60.07 -36.20
C ARG A 194 25.42 61.58 -36.10
N ARG A 195 26.35 62.04 -35.24
CA ARG A 195 26.70 63.47 -35.09
C ARG A 195 27.33 64.08 -36.34
N LEU A 196 27.99 63.26 -37.16
CA LEU A 196 28.71 63.73 -38.33
C LEU A 196 27.88 63.69 -39.61
N LYS A 197 26.72 63.00 -39.61
CA LYS A 197 25.83 62.84 -40.78
C LYS A 197 26.54 62.29 -42.03
N VAL A 198 27.66 61.58 -41.84
CA VAL A 198 28.55 61.10 -42.93
C VAL A 198 27.98 59.87 -43.62
N VAL A 199 27.10 59.13 -42.93
CA VAL A 199 26.53 57.87 -43.41
C VAL A 199 25.01 57.93 -43.23
N GLN A 200 24.27 57.77 -44.33
CA GLN A 200 22.83 57.52 -44.31
C GLN A 200 22.63 55.99 -44.28
N GLY A 201 22.24 55.41 -43.14
CA GLY A 201 21.93 53.97 -43.02
C GLY A 201 22.52 53.27 -41.79
N ASP A 202 22.28 51.95 -41.72
CA ASP A 202 22.63 51.05 -40.61
C ASP A 202 24.10 50.60 -40.67
N GLY A 203 25.02 51.59 -40.70
CA GLY A 203 26.44 51.37 -40.94
C GLY A 203 27.14 50.46 -39.92
N THR A 204 26.60 50.29 -38.72
CA THR A 204 27.17 49.37 -37.71
C THR A 204 26.60 47.95 -37.78
N GLY A 205 25.79 47.64 -38.79
CA GLY A 205 25.15 46.34 -38.98
C GLY A 205 26.08 45.13 -38.88
N PRO A 206 27.28 45.09 -39.52
CA PRO A 206 28.21 43.97 -39.38
C PRO A 206 28.74 43.78 -37.96
N LEU A 207 29.12 44.86 -37.26
CA LEU A 207 29.58 44.81 -35.86
C LEU A 207 28.45 44.36 -34.93
N ARG A 208 27.23 44.86 -35.16
CA ARG A 208 26.02 44.42 -34.44
C ARG A 208 25.70 42.95 -34.71
N ARG A 209 25.87 42.45 -35.93
CA ARG A 209 25.71 41.03 -36.26
C ARG A 209 26.72 40.15 -35.52
N ARG A 210 27.98 40.58 -35.38
CA ARG A 210 29.00 39.86 -34.59
C ARG A 210 28.66 39.86 -33.10
N LEU A 211 28.24 41.01 -32.54
CA LEU A 211 27.76 41.11 -31.17
C LEU A 211 26.56 40.17 -30.91
N GLN A 212 25.56 40.17 -31.80
CA GLN A 212 24.39 39.29 -31.69
C GLN A 212 24.76 37.80 -31.74
N ARG A 213 25.75 37.40 -32.55
CA ARG A 213 26.26 36.02 -32.56
C ARG A 213 26.89 35.66 -31.21
N ALA A 214 27.70 36.55 -30.64
CA ALA A 214 28.31 36.34 -29.34
C ALA A 214 27.27 36.33 -28.20
N GLU A 215 26.27 37.20 -28.23
CA GLU A 215 25.13 37.22 -27.29
C GLU A 215 24.34 35.90 -27.35
N LYS A 216 24.10 35.39 -28.56
CA LYS A 216 23.45 34.08 -28.75
C LYS A 216 24.30 32.95 -28.17
N LEU A 217 25.60 32.91 -28.48
CA LEU A 217 26.52 31.91 -27.93
C LEU A 217 26.63 31.99 -26.41
N LEU A 218 26.58 33.18 -25.84
CA LEU A 218 26.55 33.39 -24.40
C LEU A 218 25.24 32.87 -23.76
N ALA A 219 24.09 33.07 -24.43
CA ALA A 219 22.81 32.51 -23.98
C ALA A 219 22.81 30.98 -24.05
N ASP A 220 23.36 30.42 -25.13
CA ASP A 220 23.53 28.97 -25.33
C ASP A 220 24.46 28.39 -24.24
N ALA A 221 25.61 29.01 -24.00
CA ALA A 221 26.56 28.60 -22.96
C ALA A 221 25.96 28.68 -21.54
N ARG A 222 25.17 29.72 -21.23
CA ARG A 222 24.44 29.83 -19.95
C ARG A 222 23.41 28.71 -19.78
N SER A 223 22.75 28.30 -20.85
CA SER A 223 21.79 27.19 -20.82
C SER A 223 22.51 25.85 -20.60
N ASP A 224 23.65 25.64 -21.27
CA ASP A 224 24.50 24.47 -21.06
C ASP A 224 25.07 24.40 -19.63
N LEU A 225 25.48 25.55 -19.07
CA LEU A 225 25.92 25.65 -17.68
C LEU A 225 24.83 25.23 -16.71
N SER A 226 23.61 25.74 -16.90
CA SER A 226 22.46 25.43 -16.06
C SER A 226 22.17 23.93 -16.07
N TYR A 227 22.30 23.27 -17.22
CA TYR A 227 22.12 21.83 -17.34
C TYR A 227 23.22 21.04 -16.64
N LEU A 228 24.49 21.43 -16.78
CA LEU A 228 25.60 20.81 -16.06
C LEU A 228 25.50 21.00 -14.53
N GLN A 229 25.08 22.18 -14.08
CA GLN A 229 24.86 22.45 -12.66
C GLN A 229 23.69 21.62 -12.11
N ALA A 230 22.65 21.36 -12.90
CA ALA A 230 21.54 20.50 -12.49
C ALA A 230 21.99 19.05 -12.22
N PHE A 231 22.99 18.52 -12.94
CA PHE A 231 23.59 17.22 -12.63
C PHE A 231 24.50 17.23 -11.40
N GLN A 232 25.22 18.33 -11.17
CA GLN A 232 26.10 18.48 -10.00
C GLN A 232 25.31 18.74 -8.72
N ALA A 233 24.09 19.25 -8.84
CA ALA A 233 23.17 19.39 -7.73
C ALA A 233 22.67 18.02 -7.25
N ALA A 234 22.39 17.92 -5.95
CA ALA A 234 21.60 16.81 -5.41
C ALA A 234 20.23 16.78 -6.15
N PRO A 235 19.66 15.61 -6.46
CA PRO A 235 19.93 14.30 -5.85
C PRO A 235 20.83 13.32 -6.64
N TRP A 236 21.36 13.72 -7.81
CA TRP A 236 22.03 12.78 -8.74
C TRP A 236 23.49 12.49 -8.40
N HIS A 237 24.09 13.34 -7.57
CA HIS A 237 25.51 13.29 -7.25
C HIS A 237 25.88 12.00 -6.50
N PRO A 238 26.89 11.22 -6.93
CA PRO A 238 27.21 9.90 -6.37
C PRO A 238 27.39 9.89 -4.84
N GLU A 239 28.03 10.92 -4.28
CA GLU A 239 28.28 11.04 -2.84
C GLU A 239 27.06 11.48 -2.01
N LYS A 240 25.94 11.86 -2.65
CA LYS A 240 24.76 12.47 -2.01
C LYS A 240 23.44 11.90 -2.53
N GLN A 241 23.44 10.63 -2.96
CA GLN A 241 22.23 9.95 -3.43
C GLN A 241 21.37 9.50 -2.25
N LEU A 242 20.58 10.41 -1.71
CA LEU A 242 19.57 10.12 -0.68
C LEU A 242 18.26 9.72 -1.36
N LEU A 243 17.69 8.57 -1.01
CA LEU A 243 16.43 8.07 -1.58
C LEU A 243 15.31 9.12 -1.51
N ALA A 244 15.18 9.81 -0.38
CA ALA A 244 14.16 10.84 -0.16
C ALA A 244 14.30 12.07 -1.08
N ALA A 245 15.52 12.35 -1.57
CA ALA A 245 15.77 13.50 -2.44
C ALA A 245 15.52 13.19 -3.93
N ILE A 246 15.52 11.90 -4.31
CA ILE A 246 15.30 11.44 -5.69
C ILE A 246 13.79 11.42 -5.95
N THR A 247 13.29 12.54 -6.47
CA THR A 247 11.86 12.74 -6.76
C THR A 247 11.62 12.99 -8.23
N GLU A 248 10.40 12.69 -8.69
CA GLU A 248 9.95 12.99 -10.05
C GLU A 248 10.10 14.49 -10.36
N GLU A 249 9.77 15.36 -9.40
CA GLU A 249 9.93 16.81 -9.55
C GLU A 249 11.39 17.22 -9.75
N ALA A 250 12.33 16.61 -9.03
CA ALA A 250 13.75 16.87 -9.21
C ALA A 250 14.21 16.43 -10.62
N PHE A 251 13.70 15.30 -11.11
CA PHE A 251 14.03 14.81 -12.45
C PHE A 251 13.42 15.69 -13.55
N GLN A 252 12.18 16.14 -13.40
CA GLN A 252 11.55 17.08 -14.33
C GLN A 252 12.31 18.41 -14.43
N ARG A 253 12.92 18.89 -13.34
CA ARG A 253 13.81 20.07 -13.39
C ARG A 253 15.07 19.80 -14.22
N LEU A 254 15.62 18.59 -14.15
CA LEU A 254 16.75 18.17 -14.96
C LEU A 254 16.37 18.06 -16.44
N GLU A 255 15.22 17.47 -16.77
CA GLU A 255 14.70 17.40 -18.14
C GLU A 255 14.42 18.79 -18.72
N ALA A 256 13.78 19.67 -17.94
CA ALA A 256 13.52 21.05 -18.36
C ALA A 256 14.82 21.85 -18.60
N ALA A 257 15.90 21.55 -17.87
CA ALA A 257 17.21 22.12 -18.12
C ALA A 257 17.85 21.52 -19.38
N ALA A 258 17.67 20.22 -19.62
CA ALA A 258 18.14 19.54 -20.83
C ALA A 258 17.47 20.12 -22.09
N ASP A 259 16.17 20.40 -22.05
CA ASP A 259 15.42 20.95 -23.18
C ASP A 259 15.90 22.34 -23.61
N LYS A 260 16.42 23.12 -22.67
CA LYS A 260 17.02 24.45 -22.92
C LYS A 260 18.48 24.37 -23.38
N ALA A 261 19.16 23.25 -23.12
CA ALA A 261 20.56 23.07 -23.47
C ALA A 261 20.76 22.80 -24.96
N THR A 262 21.96 23.13 -25.45
CA THR A 262 22.34 22.88 -26.84
C THR A 262 22.34 21.39 -27.16
N ALA A 263 22.16 21.05 -28.43
CA ALA A 263 22.17 19.64 -28.88
C ALA A 263 23.51 18.95 -28.56
N ALA A 264 24.63 19.67 -28.67
CA ALA A 264 25.95 19.18 -28.33
C ALA A 264 26.07 18.85 -26.83
N CYS A 265 25.57 19.74 -25.95
CA CYS A 265 25.59 19.47 -24.51
C CYS A 265 24.68 18.30 -24.13
N ARG A 266 23.47 18.21 -24.71
CA ARG A 266 22.59 17.06 -24.53
C ARG A 266 23.24 15.74 -24.95
N ALA A 267 23.92 15.72 -26.09
CA ALA A 267 24.61 14.54 -26.58
C ALA A 267 25.70 14.07 -25.60
N ARG A 268 26.49 15.00 -25.03
CA ARG A 268 27.52 14.70 -24.04
C ARG A 268 26.95 14.11 -22.75
N CYS A 269 25.85 14.67 -22.25
CA CYS A 269 25.25 14.24 -20.98
C CYS A 269 24.24 13.11 -21.12
N LYS A 270 24.04 12.54 -22.32
CA LYS A 270 23.02 11.52 -22.58
C LYS A 270 23.15 10.30 -21.65
N VAL A 271 24.38 9.86 -21.40
CA VAL A 271 24.65 8.69 -20.52
C VAL A 271 24.30 9.01 -19.06
N GLU A 272 24.68 10.19 -18.58
CA GLU A 272 24.39 10.62 -17.20
C GLU A 272 22.89 10.87 -16.99
N LEU A 273 22.19 11.41 -17.99
CA LEU A 273 20.73 11.54 -17.97
C LEU A 273 20.06 10.15 -17.86
N GLN A 274 20.54 9.17 -18.62
CA GLN A 274 20.01 7.81 -18.55
C GLN A 274 20.26 7.17 -17.18
N LYS A 275 21.43 7.39 -16.57
CA LYS A 275 21.70 6.94 -15.20
C LYS A 275 20.75 7.59 -14.20
N ALA A 276 20.56 8.92 -14.27
CA ALA A 276 19.63 9.63 -13.41
C ALA A 276 18.20 9.08 -13.52
N ARG A 277 17.75 8.75 -14.74
CA ARG A 277 16.46 8.09 -14.97
C ARG A 277 16.39 6.71 -14.34
N ASN A 278 17.42 5.87 -14.53
CA ASN A 278 17.45 4.54 -13.93
C ASN A 278 17.41 4.62 -12.39
N VAL A 279 18.10 5.59 -11.79
CA VAL A 279 18.10 5.85 -10.34
C VAL A 279 16.72 6.30 -9.87
N LEU A 280 16.03 7.16 -10.62
CA LEU A 280 14.63 7.54 -10.35
C LEU A 280 13.68 6.33 -10.43
N ASP A 281 13.81 5.50 -11.46
CA ASP A 281 12.98 4.30 -11.63
C ASP A 281 13.20 3.34 -10.45
N LEU A 282 14.44 3.15 -10.01
CA LEU A 282 14.77 2.34 -8.83
C LEU A 282 14.21 2.94 -7.54
N ALA A 283 14.38 4.25 -7.32
CA ALA A 283 13.85 4.95 -6.16
C ALA A 283 12.31 4.91 -6.08
N THR A 284 11.65 4.91 -7.24
CA THR A 284 10.19 4.77 -7.34
C THR A 284 9.76 3.35 -7.02
N ARG A 285 10.41 2.34 -7.64
CA ARG A 285 10.16 0.92 -7.33
C ARG A 285 10.38 0.59 -5.86
N LEU A 286 11.43 1.14 -5.24
CA LEU A 286 11.67 0.98 -3.80
C LEU A 286 10.52 1.56 -2.98
N ARG A 287 10.09 2.79 -3.27
CA ARG A 287 8.96 3.42 -2.56
C ARG A 287 7.67 2.63 -2.71
N GLU A 288 7.40 2.09 -3.91
CA GLU A 288 6.25 1.23 -4.17
C GLU A 288 6.38 -0.12 -3.42
N ALA A 289 7.55 -0.75 -3.47
CA ALA A 289 7.81 -2.04 -2.83
C ALA A 289 7.71 -1.96 -1.29
N VAL A 290 8.15 -0.84 -0.69
CA VAL A 290 7.99 -0.58 0.75
C VAL A 290 6.51 -0.55 1.17
N THR A 291 5.64 -0.01 0.33
CA THR A 291 4.19 -0.03 0.58
C THR A 291 3.52 -1.35 0.23
N GLY A 292 4.23 -2.25 -0.44
CA GLY A 292 3.72 -3.55 -0.88
C GLY A 292 3.87 -4.66 0.16
N HIS A 293 3.54 -5.88 -0.29
CA HIS A 293 3.66 -7.12 0.48
C HIS A 293 4.63 -8.13 -0.14
N ASP A 294 5.36 -7.74 -1.19
CA ASP A 294 6.30 -8.61 -1.89
C ASP A 294 7.74 -8.40 -1.38
N GLU A 295 8.12 -9.24 -0.41
CA GLU A 295 9.45 -9.28 0.18
C GLU A 295 10.55 -9.50 -0.88
N GLU A 296 10.37 -10.41 -1.85
CA GLU A 296 11.42 -10.73 -2.81
C GLU A 296 11.71 -9.56 -3.74
N SER A 297 10.66 -8.85 -4.16
CA SER A 297 10.80 -7.64 -4.96
C SER A 297 11.45 -6.51 -4.17
N LEU A 298 11.11 -6.36 -2.89
CA LEU A 298 11.73 -5.36 -2.01
C LEU A 298 13.21 -5.65 -1.75
N GLU A 299 13.57 -6.91 -1.48
CA GLU A 299 14.95 -7.34 -1.27
C GLU A 299 15.82 -7.10 -2.52
N LYS A 300 15.35 -7.52 -3.71
CA LYS A 300 16.08 -7.27 -4.97
C LYS A 300 16.26 -5.78 -5.26
N ALA A 301 15.26 -4.97 -4.92
CA ALA A 301 15.34 -3.52 -5.09
C ALA A 301 16.34 -2.89 -4.10
N LEU A 302 16.40 -3.39 -2.86
CA LEU A 302 17.39 -3.00 -1.85
C LEU A 302 18.81 -3.37 -2.29
N GLU A 303 19.06 -4.62 -2.70
CA GLU A 303 20.37 -5.07 -3.21
C GLU A 303 20.86 -4.20 -4.37
N THR A 304 19.95 -3.89 -5.30
CA THR A 304 20.26 -3.03 -6.44
C THR A 304 20.61 -1.61 -5.96
N ALA A 305 19.86 -1.07 -5.00
CA ALA A 305 20.08 0.27 -4.48
C ALA A 305 21.39 0.41 -3.68
N GLU A 306 21.72 -0.58 -2.86
CA GLU A 306 23.01 -0.67 -2.18
C GLU A 306 24.16 -0.75 -3.18
N SER A 307 24.03 -1.59 -4.22
CA SER A 307 25.06 -1.72 -5.26
C SER A 307 25.30 -0.41 -6.03
N TRP A 308 24.29 0.48 -6.07
CA TRP A 308 24.37 1.79 -6.70
C TRP A 308 24.76 2.91 -5.73
N GLY A 309 24.90 2.61 -4.43
CA GLY A 309 25.31 3.57 -3.40
C GLY A 309 24.19 4.51 -2.93
N LEU A 310 22.93 4.12 -3.07
CA LEU A 310 21.82 4.88 -2.47
C LEU A 310 21.90 4.81 -0.94
N SER A 311 21.55 5.93 -0.30
CA SER A 311 21.53 6.10 1.15
C SER A 311 20.11 6.46 1.64
N GLY A 312 19.84 6.23 2.93
CA GLY A 312 18.50 6.41 3.51
C GLY A 312 17.56 5.25 3.21
N LEU A 313 18.08 4.01 3.24
CA LEU A 313 17.34 2.78 2.96
C LEU A 313 16.74 2.15 4.23
N GLU A 314 16.94 2.74 5.42
CA GLU A 314 16.62 2.10 6.70
C GLU A 314 15.14 1.71 6.82
N ALA A 315 14.23 2.56 6.32
CA ALA A 315 12.80 2.25 6.33
C ALA A 315 12.44 1.07 5.41
N ALA A 316 13.16 0.90 4.31
CA ALA A 316 12.94 -0.20 3.38
C ALA A 316 13.55 -1.51 3.91
N GLU A 317 14.74 -1.45 4.52
CA GLU A 317 15.36 -2.55 5.23
C GLU A 317 14.46 -3.06 6.36
N GLN A 318 13.98 -2.15 7.22
CA GLN A 318 13.06 -2.47 8.31
C GLN A 318 11.79 -3.15 7.79
N ARG A 319 11.20 -2.65 6.70
CA ARG A 319 10.01 -3.24 6.11
C ARG A 319 10.26 -4.65 5.54
N CYS A 320 11.42 -4.88 4.93
CA CYS A 320 11.82 -6.20 4.46
C CYS A 320 11.92 -7.19 5.62
N GLU A 321 12.46 -6.75 6.75
CA GLU A 321 12.59 -7.55 7.97
C GLU A 321 11.24 -7.85 8.62
N GLU A 322 10.31 -6.88 8.62
CA GLU A 322 8.91 -7.09 9.02
C GLU A 322 8.22 -8.15 8.16
N LEU A 323 8.35 -8.08 6.82
CA LEU A 323 7.75 -9.06 5.91
C LEU A 323 8.31 -10.47 6.12
N ARG A 324 9.62 -10.58 6.41
CA ARG A 324 10.25 -11.87 6.78
C ARG A 324 9.67 -12.41 8.07
N GLN A 325 9.49 -11.56 9.07
CA GLN A 325 8.93 -11.95 10.34
C GLN A 325 7.47 -12.39 10.17
N GLU A 326 6.64 -11.63 9.44
CA GLU A 326 5.25 -11.99 9.11
C GLU A 326 5.14 -13.37 8.43
N LYS A 327 6.03 -13.67 7.47
CA LYS A 327 6.09 -15.00 6.83
C LYS A 327 6.54 -16.10 7.79
N SER A 328 7.53 -15.83 8.63
CA SER A 328 8.02 -16.77 9.63
C SER A 328 6.92 -17.12 10.64
N ASP A 329 6.23 -16.11 11.17
CA ASP A 329 5.15 -16.26 12.13
C ASP A 329 3.98 -17.03 11.52
N SER A 330 3.53 -16.66 10.31
CA SER A 330 2.48 -17.39 9.61
C SER A 330 2.85 -18.86 9.36
N LYS A 331 4.11 -19.15 9.01
CA LYS A 331 4.58 -20.53 8.86
C LYS A 331 4.52 -21.28 10.19
N GLN A 332 4.94 -20.67 11.29
CA GLN A 332 4.88 -21.28 12.62
C GLN A 332 3.43 -21.55 13.06
N GLU A 333 2.51 -20.62 12.82
CA GLU A 333 1.09 -20.79 13.11
C GLU A 333 0.48 -21.95 12.31
N LEU A 334 0.79 -22.04 11.01
CA LEU A 334 0.34 -23.17 10.18
C LEU A 334 0.95 -24.50 10.65
N GLU A 335 2.23 -24.52 11.06
CA GLU A 335 2.87 -25.71 11.63
C GLU A 335 2.31 -26.09 13.01
N ALA A 336 1.84 -25.12 13.79
CA ALA A 336 1.11 -25.36 15.03
C ALA A 336 -0.24 -26.03 14.75
N CYS A 337 -0.97 -25.59 13.74
CA CYS A 337 -2.19 -26.27 13.28
C CYS A 337 -1.91 -27.70 12.82
N VAL A 338 -0.80 -27.95 12.09
CA VAL A 338 -0.37 -29.31 11.73
C VAL A 338 -0.13 -30.16 12.98
N SER A 339 0.55 -29.60 13.98
CA SER A 339 0.88 -30.32 15.22
C SER A 339 -0.38 -30.67 16.04
N ALA A 340 -1.39 -29.81 15.97
CA ALA A 340 -2.70 -29.98 16.61
C ALA A 340 -3.73 -30.76 15.76
N LEU A 341 -3.41 -31.10 14.51
CA LEU A 341 -4.33 -31.68 13.53
C LEU A 341 -5.61 -30.84 13.26
N ASP A 342 -5.54 -29.52 13.45
CA ASP A 342 -6.67 -28.59 13.29
C ASP A 342 -6.80 -28.13 11.82
N GLU A 343 -7.68 -28.80 11.07
CA GLU A 343 -7.92 -28.49 9.66
C GLU A 343 -8.69 -27.19 9.49
N ALA A 344 -9.69 -26.92 10.33
CA ALA A 344 -10.49 -25.72 10.23
C ALA A 344 -9.67 -24.45 10.54
N GLY A 345 -8.79 -24.52 11.54
CA GLY A 345 -7.82 -23.46 11.86
C GLY A 345 -6.79 -23.29 10.75
N PHE A 346 -6.25 -24.39 10.23
CA PHE A 346 -5.29 -24.37 9.12
C PHE A 346 -5.87 -23.67 7.89
N GLU A 347 -7.06 -24.03 7.42
CA GLU A 347 -7.65 -23.44 6.22
C GLU A 347 -7.98 -21.94 6.38
N LYS A 348 -8.36 -21.51 7.60
CA LYS A 348 -8.56 -20.08 7.90
C LYS A 348 -7.26 -19.28 7.81
N LEU A 349 -6.17 -19.81 8.36
CA LEU A 349 -4.85 -19.17 8.32
C LEU A 349 -4.25 -19.23 6.91
N ALA A 350 -4.40 -20.35 6.21
CA ALA A 350 -3.93 -20.55 4.85
C ALA A 350 -4.54 -19.56 3.86
N ALA A 351 -5.82 -19.22 4.01
CA ALA A 351 -6.51 -18.25 3.15
C ALA A 351 -5.94 -16.81 3.24
N HIS A 352 -5.27 -16.47 4.34
CA HIS A 352 -4.72 -15.13 4.59
C HIS A 352 -3.19 -15.16 4.74
N SER A 353 -2.55 -16.28 4.42
CA SER A 353 -1.13 -16.46 4.64
C SER A 353 -0.31 -15.64 3.63
N PRO A 354 0.74 -14.91 4.07
CA PRO A 354 1.70 -14.23 3.19
C PRO A 354 2.67 -15.20 2.50
N LEU A 355 2.56 -16.51 2.76
CA LEU A 355 3.40 -17.55 2.15
C LEU A 355 2.97 -17.85 0.72
N SER A 356 3.90 -18.39 -0.06
CA SER A 356 3.58 -18.83 -1.42
C SER A 356 2.58 -20.00 -1.40
N PRO A 357 1.70 -20.11 -2.41
CA PRO A 357 0.72 -21.20 -2.49
C PRO A 357 1.36 -22.60 -2.45
N HIS A 358 2.57 -22.73 -2.99
CA HIS A 358 3.32 -23.99 -2.96
C HIS A 358 3.75 -24.37 -1.54
N VAL A 359 4.21 -23.41 -0.73
CA VAL A 359 4.59 -23.67 0.67
C VAL A 359 3.37 -24.08 1.48
N VAL A 360 2.26 -23.33 1.35
CA VAL A 360 0.99 -23.65 2.02
C VAL A 360 0.50 -25.05 1.62
N GLN A 361 0.56 -25.39 0.34
CA GLN A 361 0.18 -26.72 -0.15
C GLN A 361 1.07 -27.83 0.42
N SER A 362 2.38 -27.61 0.53
CA SER A 362 3.30 -28.57 1.16
C SER A 362 2.98 -28.80 2.64
N ILE A 363 2.62 -27.74 3.36
CA ILE A 363 2.19 -27.85 4.77
C ILE A 363 0.82 -28.54 4.87
N ARG A 364 -0.11 -28.25 3.96
CA ARG A 364 -1.42 -28.93 3.88
C ARG A 364 -1.26 -30.43 3.68
N GLU A 365 -0.38 -30.86 2.78
CA GLU A 365 -0.08 -32.28 2.59
C GLU A 365 0.52 -32.91 3.85
N ARG A 366 1.35 -32.19 4.60
CA ARG A 366 1.85 -32.67 5.89
C ARG A 366 0.72 -32.85 6.90
N LEU A 367 -0.21 -31.90 7.02
CA LEU A 367 -1.41 -32.02 7.86
C LEU A 367 -2.19 -33.28 7.51
N GLN A 368 -2.48 -33.49 6.21
CA GLN A 368 -3.21 -34.66 5.75
C GLN A 368 -2.48 -35.97 6.09
N ARG A 369 -1.16 -36.04 5.84
CA ARG A 369 -0.35 -37.21 6.22
C ARG A 369 -0.38 -37.47 7.72
N SER A 370 -0.23 -36.45 8.56
CA SER A 370 -0.26 -36.59 10.02
C SER A 370 -1.64 -37.04 10.52
N ARG A 371 -2.73 -36.55 9.91
CA ARG A 371 -4.09 -37.04 10.20
C ARG A 371 -4.26 -38.50 9.80
N SER A 372 -3.82 -38.88 8.60
CA SER A 372 -3.88 -40.27 8.14
C SER A 372 -3.07 -41.21 9.05
N GLN A 373 -1.89 -40.78 9.52
CA GLN A 373 -1.07 -41.55 10.45
C GLN A 373 -1.74 -41.74 11.82
N GLU A 374 -2.36 -40.68 12.36
CA GLU A 374 -3.11 -40.77 13.62
C GLU A 374 -4.33 -41.71 13.47
N ALA A 375 -5.06 -41.58 12.35
CA ALA A 375 -6.18 -42.47 12.02
C ALA A 375 -5.75 -43.93 11.84
N GLU A 376 -4.64 -44.18 11.15
CA GLU A 376 -4.06 -45.52 10.98
C GLU A 376 -3.64 -46.11 12.32
N THR A 377 -3.03 -45.31 13.20
CA THR A 377 -2.66 -45.73 14.56
C THR A 377 -3.89 -46.17 15.37
N ILE A 378 -4.99 -45.41 15.29
CA ILE A 378 -6.26 -45.78 15.93
C ILE A 378 -6.84 -47.04 15.31
N CYS A 379 -6.85 -47.14 13.98
CA CYS A 379 -7.36 -48.30 13.25
C CYS A 379 -6.64 -49.59 13.66
N VAL A 380 -5.31 -49.60 13.62
CA VAL A 380 -4.49 -50.76 14.03
C VAL A 380 -4.78 -51.14 15.48
N LYS A 381 -4.83 -50.15 16.39
CA LYS A 381 -5.07 -50.43 17.81
C LYS A 381 -6.47 -50.93 18.11
N LEU A 382 -7.47 -50.49 17.34
CA LEU A 382 -8.81 -51.06 17.40
C LEU A 382 -8.82 -52.50 16.86
N GLN A 383 -8.08 -52.81 15.80
CA GLN A 383 -7.94 -54.18 15.30
C GLN A 383 -7.25 -55.10 16.33
N ASP A 384 -6.13 -54.65 16.91
CA ASP A 384 -5.40 -55.37 17.96
C ASP A 384 -6.28 -55.64 19.19
N TYR A 385 -7.17 -54.69 19.52
CA TYR A 385 -8.14 -54.84 20.61
C TYR A 385 -9.09 -56.02 20.40
N TYR A 386 -9.56 -56.21 19.16
CA TYR A 386 -10.41 -57.34 18.80
C TYR A 386 -9.65 -58.67 18.72
N LEU A 387 -8.32 -58.64 18.61
CA LEU A 387 -7.47 -59.83 18.67
C LEU A 387 -7.04 -60.17 20.11
N GLU A 388 -7.64 -59.52 21.12
CA GLU A 388 -7.32 -59.64 22.56
C GLU A 388 -5.88 -59.23 22.92
N GLU A 389 -5.17 -58.52 22.05
CA GLU A 389 -3.78 -58.10 22.29
C GLU A 389 -3.67 -56.81 23.10
N VAL A 390 -4.78 -56.07 23.26
CA VAL A 390 -4.84 -54.75 23.90
C VAL A 390 -5.99 -54.69 24.91
N ASN A 391 -5.79 -54.03 26.04
CA ASN A 391 -6.83 -53.84 27.07
C ASN A 391 -7.60 -52.51 26.91
N LEU A 392 -8.78 -52.42 27.53
CA LEU A 392 -9.64 -51.22 27.50
C LEU A 392 -8.92 -49.96 27.97
N GLN A 393 -8.00 -50.08 28.93
CA GLN A 393 -7.26 -48.92 29.45
C GLN A 393 -6.40 -48.29 28.37
N SER A 394 -5.75 -49.10 27.52
CA SER A 394 -4.98 -48.62 26.37
C SER A 394 -5.84 -47.85 25.37
N LEU A 395 -7.09 -48.28 25.12
CA LEU A 395 -8.03 -47.55 24.27
C LEU A 395 -8.43 -46.20 24.90
N LYS A 396 -8.66 -46.16 26.22
CA LYS A 396 -8.95 -44.92 26.95
C LYS A 396 -7.76 -43.95 26.93
N ASP A 397 -6.55 -44.46 27.10
CA ASP A 397 -5.32 -43.67 27.03
C ASP A 397 -5.10 -43.13 25.61
N MET A 398 -5.39 -43.94 24.58
CA MET A 398 -5.39 -43.48 23.19
C MET A 398 -6.41 -42.38 22.95
N LEU A 399 -7.64 -42.54 23.44
CA LEU A 399 -8.69 -41.54 23.28
C LEU A 399 -8.30 -40.21 23.95
N HIS A 400 -7.70 -40.29 25.14
CA HIS A 400 -7.21 -39.12 25.86
C HIS A 400 -6.12 -38.38 25.09
N ASN A 401 -5.24 -39.10 24.40
CA ASN A 401 -4.14 -38.54 23.61
C ASN A 401 -4.51 -38.27 22.14
N CYS A 402 -5.73 -38.61 21.71
CA CYS A 402 -6.16 -38.50 20.33
C CYS A 402 -6.27 -37.03 19.92
N ARG A 403 -5.52 -36.68 18.87
CA ARG A 403 -5.51 -35.32 18.32
C ARG A 403 -6.54 -35.09 17.22
N LEU A 404 -7.23 -36.13 16.76
CA LEU A 404 -8.29 -35.97 15.74
C LEU A 404 -9.47 -35.19 16.31
N GLU A 405 -10.17 -34.46 15.45
CA GLU A 405 -11.36 -33.72 15.84
C GLU A 405 -12.48 -34.64 16.35
N PRO A 406 -13.38 -34.18 17.24
CA PRO A 406 -14.52 -34.98 17.74
C PRO A 406 -15.49 -35.47 16.67
N ASN A 407 -15.46 -34.86 15.49
CA ASN A 407 -16.28 -35.26 14.36
C ASN A 407 -15.60 -36.29 13.45
N ASP A 408 -14.31 -36.57 13.67
CA ASP A 408 -13.57 -37.56 12.92
C ASP A 408 -14.11 -38.97 13.21
N GLN A 409 -14.31 -39.75 12.16
CA GLN A 409 -14.95 -41.06 12.23
C GLN A 409 -14.15 -42.05 13.09
N TRP A 410 -12.82 -41.98 13.06
CA TRP A 410 -11.95 -42.90 13.80
C TRP A 410 -11.96 -42.61 15.29
N ARG A 411 -11.95 -41.34 15.66
CA ARG A 411 -12.12 -40.91 17.05
C ARG A 411 -13.49 -41.29 17.60
N ARG A 412 -14.57 -41.02 16.85
CA ARG A 412 -15.93 -41.40 17.27
C ARG A 412 -16.09 -42.90 17.46
N TRP A 413 -15.47 -43.70 16.60
CA TRP A 413 -15.50 -45.13 16.77
C TRP A 413 -14.77 -45.55 18.05
N LEU A 414 -13.58 -45.01 18.32
CA LEU A 414 -12.85 -45.24 19.58
C LEU A 414 -13.67 -44.82 20.82
N GLU A 415 -14.31 -43.65 20.78
CA GLU A 415 -15.23 -43.16 21.82
C GLU A 415 -16.38 -44.14 22.07
N ASN A 416 -17.06 -44.57 20.99
CA ASN A 416 -18.18 -45.50 21.07
C ASN A 416 -17.76 -46.89 21.58
N CYS A 417 -16.55 -47.37 21.27
CA CYS A 417 -16.00 -48.59 21.85
C CYS A 417 -15.81 -48.45 23.37
N CYS A 418 -15.21 -47.34 23.83
CA CYS A 418 -15.02 -47.09 25.25
C CYS A 418 -16.36 -46.96 25.99
N GLU A 419 -17.31 -46.21 25.43
CA GLU A 419 -18.65 -46.05 25.99
C GLU A 419 -19.42 -47.37 26.06
N ALA A 420 -19.28 -48.24 25.06
CA ALA A 420 -19.91 -49.54 25.06
C ALA A 420 -19.38 -50.43 26.18
N HIS A 421 -18.06 -50.45 26.39
CA HIS A 421 -17.46 -51.17 27.52
C HIS A 421 -17.92 -50.64 28.87
N ASP A 422 -17.87 -49.32 29.07
CA ASP A 422 -18.33 -48.71 30.32
C ASP A 422 -19.80 -49.01 30.58
N ALA A 423 -20.63 -49.05 29.55
CA ALA A 423 -22.04 -49.41 29.68
C ALA A 423 -22.24 -50.90 30.02
N MET A 424 -21.46 -51.81 29.41
CA MET A 424 -21.48 -53.23 29.74
C MET A 424 -21.09 -53.48 31.19
N ASP A 425 -19.97 -52.91 31.64
CA ASP A 425 -19.47 -53.08 32.99
C ASP A 425 -20.45 -52.49 34.01
N TYR A 426 -21.08 -51.36 33.70
CA TYR A 426 -22.09 -50.76 34.56
C TYR A 426 -23.38 -51.60 34.65
N ILE A 427 -23.85 -52.20 33.54
CA ILE A 427 -25.00 -53.11 33.59
C ILE A 427 -24.68 -54.34 34.46
N ARG A 428 -23.52 -54.97 34.23
CA ARG A 428 -23.07 -56.13 35.00
C ARG A 428 -22.95 -55.81 36.49
N ALA A 429 -22.32 -54.69 36.83
CA ALA A 429 -22.16 -54.25 38.20
C ALA A 429 -23.51 -54.03 38.91
N VAL A 430 -24.54 -53.53 38.22
CA VAL A 430 -25.88 -53.40 38.80
C VAL A 430 -26.57 -54.76 38.95
N LEU A 431 -26.40 -55.68 38.00
CA LEU A 431 -26.93 -57.05 38.11
C LEU A 431 -26.29 -57.84 39.26
N ASP A 432 -25.03 -57.57 39.59
CA ASP A 432 -24.32 -58.19 40.71
C ASP A 432 -24.77 -57.67 42.09
N THR A 433 -25.64 -56.64 42.15
CA THR A 433 -26.21 -56.15 43.42
C THR A 433 -27.45 -56.94 43.83
N THR A 434 -27.53 -57.34 45.11
CA THR A 434 -28.72 -58.01 45.67
C THR A 434 -29.26 -57.21 46.88
N PRO A 435 -30.50 -56.68 46.83
CA PRO A 435 -31.45 -56.74 45.73
C PRO A 435 -31.05 -55.82 44.56
N VAL A 436 -31.40 -56.22 43.34
CA VAL A 436 -31.16 -55.44 42.13
C VAL A 436 -32.02 -54.17 42.18
N GLU A 437 -31.38 -53.01 42.11
CA GLU A 437 -32.09 -51.73 42.11
C GLU A 437 -32.69 -51.40 40.73
N GLU A 438 -34.03 -51.48 40.62
CA GLU A 438 -34.78 -51.27 39.36
C GLU A 438 -34.41 -49.95 38.66
N GLN A 439 -34.37 -48.83 39.40
CA GLN A 439 -34.11 -47.51 38.84
C GLN A 439 -32.68 -47.39 38.27
N MET A 440 -31.70 -47.94 38.99
CA MET A 440 -30.31 -47.95 38.51
C MET A 440 -30.19 -48.81 37.26
N LEU A 441 -30.82 -49.99 37.23
CA LEU A 441 -30.76 -50.89 36.08
C LEU A 441 -31.45 -50.30 34.84
N GLN A 442 -32.61 -49.63 35.00
CA GLN A 442 -33.26 -48.91 33.91
C GLN A 442 -32.36 -47.80 33.32
N ALA A 443 -31.67 -47.04 34.18
CA ALA A 443 -30.70 -46.04 33.73
C ALA A 443 -29.54 -46.69 32.98
N SER A 444 -28.97 -47.78 33.50
CA SER A 444 -27.90 -48.56 32.85
C SER A 444 -28.31 -49.09 31.48
N LEU A 445 -29.51 -49.66 31.37
CA LEU A 445 -30.06 -50.19 30.12
C LEU A 445 -30.28 -49.10 29.07
N SER A 446 -30.76 -47.92 29.48
CA SER A 446 -30.93 -46.79 28.57
C SER A 446 -29.58 -46.34 27.98
N ARG A 447 -28.52 -46.31 28.81
CA ARG A 447 -27.15 -46.00 28.39
C ARG A 447 -26.58 -47.09 27.48
N GLY A 448 -26.72 -48.37 27.86
CA GLY A 448 -26.25 -49.51 27.05
C GLY A 448 -26.91 -49.59 25.68
N ARG A 449 -28.23 -49.35 25.60
CA ARG A 449 -28.94 -49.32 24.31
C ARG A 449 -28.45 -48.19 23.41
N ARG A 450 -28.21 -47.00 23.98
CA ARG A 450 -27.64 -45.87 23.23
C ARG A 450 -26.25 -46.20 22.73
N ALA A 451 -25.35 -46.68 23.60
CA ALA A 451 -23.99 -47.06 23.25
C ALA A 451 -23.96 -48.15 22.17
N CYS A 452 -24.81 -49.17 22.27
CA CYS A 452 -24.96 -50.22 21.24
C CYS A 452 -25.39 -49.64 19.88
N THR A 453 -26.34 -48.70 19.89
CA THR A 453 -26.84 -48.06 18.65
C THR A 453 -25.78 -47.18 17.99
N GLU A 454 -25.06 -46.37 18.77
CA GLU A 454 -23.99 -45.50 18.24
C GLU A 454 -22.77 -46.31 17.79
N LEU A 455 -22.38 -47.35 18.54
CA LEU A 455 -21.33 -48.28 18.11
C LEU A 455 -21.68 -48.97 16.80
N ARG A 456 -22.93 -49.43 16.63
CA ARG A 456 -23.38 -50.02 15.36
C ARG A 456 -23.24 -49.05 14.20
N LYS A 457 -23.66 -47.79 14.37
CA LYS A 457 -23.49 -46.75 13.34
C LYS A 457 -22.02 -46.50 13.01
N SER A 458 -21.15 -46.44 14.02
CA SER A 458 -19.71 -46.24 13.80
C SER A 458 -19.05 -47.41 13.09
N ILE A 459 -19.40 -48.65 13.45
CA ILE A 459 -18.92 -49.85 12.75
C ILE A 459 -19.38 -49.81 11.30
N GLU A 460 -20.68 -49.55 11.05
CA GLU A 460 -21.22 -49.45 9.69
C GLU A 460 -20.50 -48.39 8.86
N GLN A 461 -20.17 -47.23 9.45
CA GLN A 461 -19.43 -46.16 8.78
C GLN A 461 -17.97 -46.54 8.51
N ALA A 462 -17.30 -47.16 9.47
CA ALA A 462 -15.89 -47.54 9.35
C ALA A 462 -15.66 -48.73 8.42
N GLN A 463 -16.64 -49.64 8.31
CA GLN A 463 -16.58 -50.83 7.44
C GLN A 463 -16.47 -50.47 5.94
N TRP A 464 -16.88 -49.25 5.54
CA TRP A 464 -16.65 -48.76 4.17
C TRP A 464 -15.17 -48.46 3.87
N HIS A 465 -14.37 -48.28 4.92
CA HIS A 465 -12.99 -47.79 4.83
C HIS A 465 -11.94 -48.85 5.19
N MET A 466 -12.35 -50.03 5.68
CA MET A 466 -11.43 -51.13 5.95
C MET A 466 -11.52 -52.23 4.88
N GLU A 467 -10.37 -52.80 4.54
CA GLU A 467 -10.30 -53.98 3.64
C GLU A 467 -10.75 -55.27 4.36
N GLU A 468 -10.59 -55.32 5.69
CA GLU A 468 -10.98 -56.45 6.51
C GLU A 468 -12.27 -56.18 7.30
N PRO A 469 -13.13 -57.19 7.49
CA PRO A 469 -14.36 -57.03 8.25
C PRO A 469 -14.05 -56.72 9.72
N VAL A 470 -14.69 -55.67 10.24
CA VAL A 470 -14.63 -55.31 11.65
C VAL A 470 -15.21 -56.44 12.51
N SER A 471 -14.50 -56.85 13.56
CA SER A 471 -15.02 -57.83 14.53
C SER A 471 -16.27 -57.28 15.22
N LEU A 472 -17.34 -58.08 15.19
CA LEU A 472 -18.63 -57.74 15.78
C LEU A 472 -18.74 -58.18 17.26
N GLU A 473 -17.64 -58.65 17.86
CA GLU A 473 -17.64 -59.23 19.21
C GLU A 473 -18.03 -58.22 20.29
N LEU A 474 -17.55 -56.98 20.22
CA LEU A 474 -17.95 -55.94 21.17
C LEU A 474 -19.44 -55.59 21.01
N LEU A 475 -19.93 -55.51 19.77
CA LEU A 475 -21.34 -55.26 19.50
C LEU A 475 -22.22 -56.39 20.03
N ALA A 476 -21.79 -57.64 19.87
CA ALA A 476 -22.45 -58.80 20.45
C ALA A 476 -22.39 -58.76 21.98
N GLY A 477 -21.24 -58.43 22.57
CA GLY A 477 -21.05 -58.34 24.01
C GLY A 477 -21.96 -57.31 24.68
N ILE A 478 -22.10 -56.12 24.12
CA ILE A 478 -23.02 -55.10 24.65
C ILE A 478 -24.48 -55.49 24.44
N GLN A 479 -24.81 -56.14 23.31
CA GLN A 479 -26.16 -56.64 23.09
C GLN A 479 -26.53 -57.70 24.14
N THR A 480 -25.64 -58.65 24.41
CA THR A 480 -25.83 -59.65 25.47
C THR A 480 -25.99 -59.01 26.83
N ALA A 481 -25.14 -58.04 27.20
CA ALA A 481 -25.28 -57.34 28.48
C ALA A 481 -26.62 -56.59 28.61
N VAL A 482 -27.10 -55.97 27.52
CA VAL A 482 -28.41 -55.31 27.48
C VAL A 482 -29.54 -56.34 27.60
N ASP A 483 -29.45 -57.48 26.92
CA ASP A 483 -30.46 -58.54 26.99
C ASP A 483 -30.52 -59.16 28.40
N ASP A 484 -29.36 -59.44 29.00
CA ASP A 484 -29.24 -59.90 30.39
C ASP A 484 -29.80 -58.86 31.37
N GLY A 485 -29.54 -57.58 31.13
CA GLY A 485 -30.09 -56.50 31.92
C GLY A 485 -31.62 -56.41 31.84
N TYR A 486 -32.25 -56.67 30.68
CA TYR A 486 -33.71 -56.75 30.57
C TYR A 486 -34.29 -57.95 31.32
N LEU A 487 -33.61 -59.09 31.30
CA LEU A 487 -33.98 -60.26 32.12
C LEU A 487 -33.88 -59.94 33.61
N GLY A 488 -32.79 -59.30 34.03
CA GLY A 488 -32.61 -58.84 35.41
C GLY A 488 -33.65 -57.80 35.84
N LEU A 489 -34.05 -56.89 34.95
CA LEU A 489 -35.09 -55.91 35.21
C LEU A 489 -36.46 -56.57 35.41
N ALA A 490 -36.81 -57.55 34.57
CA ALA A 490 -38.02 -58.33 34.74
C ALA A 490 -38.02 -59.09 36.09
N GLY A 491 -36.88 -59.64 36.49
CA GLY A 491 -36.67 -60.25 37.80
C GLY A 491 -36.87 -59.26 38.96
N ALA A 492 -36.21 -58.09 38.91
CA ALA A 492 -36.33 -57.04 39.92
C ALA A 492 -37.78 -56.54 40.06
N GLN A 493 -38.51 -56.41 38.95
CA GLN A 493 -39.92 -56.03 38.95
C GLN A 493 -40.81 -57.13 39.54
N ALA A 494 -40.54 -58.40 39.26
CA ALA A 494 -41.24 -59.52 39.87
C ALA A 494 -41.01 -59.57 41.39
N ASP A 495 -39.77 -59.31 41.82
CA ASP A 495 -39.39 -59.25 43.22
C ASP A 495 -40.08 -58.09 43.96
N ALA A 496 -40.06 -56.89 43.38
CA ALA A 496 -40.78 -55.73 43.91
C ALA A 496 -42.30 -55.95 43.96
N ALA A 497 -42.86 -56.65 42.96
CA ALA A 497 -44.28 -57.01 42.93
C ALA A 497 -44.64 -58.01 44.04
N LEU A 498 -43.78 -59.00 44.30
CA LEU A 498 -43.96 -59.93 45.42
C LEU A 498 -43.89 -59.19 46.76
N GLU A 499 -42.87 -58.34 46.96
CA GLU A 499 -42.72 -57.52 48.17
C GLU A 499 -43.95 -56.62 48.40
N THR A 500 -44.45 -55.97 47.34
CA THR A 500 -45.65 -55.12 47.42
C THR A 500 -46.87 -55.94 47.83
N VAL A 501 -47.09 -57.10 47.21
CA VAL A 501 -48.21 -57.99 47.55
C VAL A 501 -48.09 -58.50 48.98
N LEU A 502 -46.88 -58.82 49.46
CA LEU A 502 -46.66 -59.22 50.85
C LEU A 502 -46.93 -58.09 51.84
N GLN A 503 -46.52 -56.86 51.54
CA GLN A 503 -46.82 -55.70 52.37
C GLN A 503 -48.33 -55.44 52.45
N GLU A 504 -49.03 -55.51 51.31
CA GLU A 504 -50.50 -55.43 51.29
C GLU A 504 -51.13 -56.59 52.08
N TRP A 505 -50.56 -57.79 51.98
CA TRP A 505 -51.04 -58.99 52.68
C TRP A 505 -51.02 -58.84 54.19
N GLN A 506 -49.94 -58.25 54.73
CA GLN A 506 -49.78 -57.99 56.17
C GLN A 506 -50.86 -57.04 56.71
N GLN A 507 -51.47 -56.21 55.86
CA GLN A 507 -52.51 -55.26 56.25
C GLN A 507 -53.94 -55.83 56.12
N ARG A 508 -54.11 -57.02 55.54
CA ARG A 508 -55.43 -57.61 55.29
C ARG A 508 -55.91 -58.45 56.47
N SER A 509 -57.13 -58.17 56.95
CA SER A 509 -57.84 -59.08 57.86
C SER A 509 -58.22 -60.37 57.14
N TRP A 510 -58.28 -61.51 57.84
CA TRP A 510 -58.62 -62.80 57.24
C TRP A 510 -59.99 -62.82 56.53
N GLU A 511 -60.96 -62.02 56.99
CA GLU A 511 -62.30 -61.91 56.38
C GLU A 511 -62.26 -61.29 54.97
N ALA A 512 -61.24 -60.49 54.69
CA ALA A 512 -61.04 -59.80 53.40
C ALA A 512 -60.16 -60.61 52.43
N ILE A 513 -59.66 -61.77 52.85
CA ILE A 513 -58.86 -62.65 52.00
C ILE A 513 -59.81 -63.51 51.16
N GLU A 514 -59.69 -63.39 49.84
CA GLU A 514 -60.50 -64.12 48.86
C GLU A 514 -59.60 -65.12 48.13
N PRO A 515 -60.16 -66.18 47.52
CA PRO A 515 -59.39 -67.15 46.73
C PRO A 515 -58.52 -66.48 45.65
N GLY A 516 -58.99 -65.38 45.04
CA GLY A 516 -58.21 -64.62 44.05
C GLY A 516 -56.95 -63.97 44.62
N HIS A 517 -57.00 -63.48 45.87
CA HIS A 517 -55.83 -62.88 46.53
C HIS A 517 -54.76 -63.94 46.82
N LEU A 518 -55.17 -65.12 47.32
CA LEU A 518 -54.25 -66.23 47.55
C LEU A 518 -53.59 -66.71 46.25
N HIS A 519 -54.38 -66.86 45.18
CA HIS A 519 -53.85 -67.23 43.87
C HIS A 519 -52.86 -66.18 43.33
N GLN A 520 -53.12 -64.89 43.55
CA GLN A 520 -52.22 -63.80 43.18
C GLN A 520 -50.90 -63.88 43.95
N LEU A 521 -50.91 -64.16 45.26
CA LEU A 521 -49.68 -64.34 46.04
C LEU A 521 -48.89 -65.57 45.58
N GLU A 522 -49.55 -66.70 45.31
CA GLU A 522 -48.91 -67.91 44.77
C GLU A 522 -48.27 -67.65 43.40
N LEU A 523 -48.97 -66.92 42.53
CA LEU A 523 -48.47 -66.54 41.21
C LEU A 523 -47.25 -65.61 41.31
N ARG A 524 -47.33 -64.54 42.12
CA ARG A 524 -46.20 -63.61 42.29
C ARG A 524 -45.00 -64.27 42.95
N HIS A 525 -45.22 -65.21 43.87
CA HIS A 525 -44.15 -66.01 44.43
C HIS A 525 -43.44 -66.86 43.37
N GLN A 526 -44.20 -67.49 42.47
CA GLN A 526 -43.63 -68.29 41.36
C GLN A 526 -42.89 -67.44 40.32
N GLU A 527 -43.32 -66.20 40.11
CA GLU A 527 -42.69 -65.26 39.18
C GLU A 527 -41.44 -64.58 39.75
N ALA A 528 -41.31 -64.48 41.07
CA ALA A 528 -40.15 -63.88 41.74
C ALA A 528 -38.87 -64.70 41.52
N THR A 529 -37.72 -64.02 41.59
CA THR A 529 -36.42 -64.64 41.42
C THR A 529 -36.12 -65.63 42.54
N ALA A 530 -35.28 -66.64 42.27
CA ALA A 530 -34.91 -67.65 43.28
C ALA A 530 -34.26 -67.02 44.52
N GLU A 531 -33.50 -65.93 44.36
CA GLU A 531 -32.89 -65.19 45.46
C GLU A 531 -33.93 -64.48 46.32
N CYS A 532 -34.93 -63.84 45.71
CA CYS A 532 -36.04 -63.21 46.42
C CYS A 532 -36.94 -64.24 47.11
N GLN A 533 -37.24 -65.36 46.44
CA GLN A 533 -37.95 -66.50 47.03
C GLN A 533 -37.22 -67.03 48.26
N GLY A 534 -35.89 -67.13 48.23
CA GLY A 534 -35.07 -67.53 49.36
C GLY A 534 -35.10 -66.51 50.51
N ARG A 535 -34.93 -65.22 50.21
CA ARG A 535 -34.94 -64.12 51.20
C ARG A 535 -36.29 -63.98 51.90
N LEU A 536 -37.39 -64.11 51.17
CA LEU A 536 -38.75 -63.94 51.67
C LEU A 536 -39.44 -65.29 51.97
N ALA A 537 -38.69 -66.41 51.99
CA ALA A 537 -39.26 -67.75 52.09
C ALA A 537 -40.19 -67.90 53.30
N GLU A 538 -39.75 -67.44 54.48
CA GLU A 538 -40.53 -67.52 55.71
C GLU A 538 -41.78 -66.63 55.68
N GLU A 539 -41.64 -65.40 55.17
CA GLU A 539 -42.74 -64.43 55.10
C GLU A 539 -43.81 -64.87 54.10
N VAL A 540 -43.42 -65.36 52.93
CA VAL A 540 -44.32 -65.88 51.91
C VAL A 540 -44.99 -67.15 52.39
N GLN A 541 -44.24 -68.09 52.98
CA GLN A 541 -44.81 -69.34 53.47
C GLN A 541 -45.87 -69.08 54.56
N ARG A 542 -45.58 -68.17 55.51
CA ARG A 542 -46.56 -67.75 56.52
C ARG A 542 -47.79 -67.11 55.87
N ALA A 543 -47.60 -66.22 54.90
CA ALA A 543 -48.70 -65.56 54.19
C ALA A 543 -49.60 -66.57 53.43
N LEU A 544 -49.00 -67.56 52.76
CA LEU A 544 -49.71 -68.64 52.07
C LEU A 544 -50.50 -69.53 53.03
N GLU A 545 -49.93 -69.89 54.18
CA GLU A 545 -50.61 -70.68 55.20
C GLU A 545 -51.82 -69.95 55.80
N VAL A 546 -51.65 -68.66 56.13
CA VAL A 546 -52.72 -67.77 56.59
C VAL A 546 -53.81 -67.65 55.53
N GLY A 547 -53.44 -67.47 54.26
CA GLY A 547 -54.39 -67.36 53.16
C GLY A 547 -55.20 -68.63 52.90
N ARG A 548 -54.54 -69.79 52.89
CA ARG A 548 -55.21 -71.09 52.75
C ARG A 548 -56.19 -71.31 53.91
N CYS A 549 -55.77 -71.00 55.14
CA CYS A 549 -56.64 -71.13 56.31
C CYS A 549 -57.83 -70.17 56.26
N ALA A 550 -57.64 -68.91 55.83
CA ALA A 550 -58.71 -67.92 55.67
C ALA A 550 -59.75 -68.32 54.61
N VAL A 551 -59.30 -68.87 53.48
CA VAL A 551 -60.18 -69.36 52.40
C VAL A 551 -60.96 -70.60 52.86
N GLU A 552 -60.30 -71.55 53.53
CA GLU A 552 -60.94 -72.73 54.12
C GLU A 552 -61.99 -72.35 55.18
N LEU A 553 -61.65 -71.43 56.09
CA LEU A 553 -62.57 -70.89 57.09
C LEU A 553 -63.81 -70.28 56.45
N SER A 554 -63.61 -69.42 55.44
CA SER A 554 -64.69 -68.76 54.72
C SER A 554 -65.59 -69.75 53.98
N ALA A 555 -65.01 -70.78 53.34
CA ALA A 555 -65.76 -71.83 52.67
C ALA A 555 -66.56 -72.69 53.65
N ASN A 556 -65.97 -73.08 54.78
CA ASN A 556 -66.65 -73.90 55.79
C ASN A 556 -67.74 -73.14 56.54
N MET A 557 -67.55 -71.83 56.78
CA MET A 557 -68.63 -70.97 57.28
C MET A 557 -69.86 -70.94 56.37
N ARG A 558 -69.66 -71.06 55.04
CA ARG A 558 -70.75 -71.12 54.04
C ARG A 558 -71.36 -72.51 53.93
N ARG A 559 -70.57 -73.57 54.09
CA ARG A 559 -71.00 -74.98 53.94
C ARG A 559 -71.67 -75.58 55.18
N TYR A 560 -71.65 -74.89 56.32
CA TYR A 560 -72.27 -75.34 57.59
C TYR A 560 -71.74 -76.68 58.13
N ASP A 561 -70.52 -77.06 57.76
CA ASP A 561 -69.85 -78.25 58.31
C ASP A 561 -69.13 -77.90 59.62
N ALA A 562 -69.66 -78.37 60.74
CA ALA A 562 -69.16 -78.04 62.07
C ALA A 562 -67.80 -78.68 62.38
N GLU A 563 -67.51 -79.87 61.85
CA GLU A 563 -66.25 -80.59 62.12
C GLU A 563 -65.10 -79.97 61.33
N SER A 564 -65.32 -79.70 60.05
CA SER A 564 -64.33 -79.01 59.21
C SER A 564 -64.08 -77.57 59.67
N LEU A 565 -65.12 -76.87 60.15
CA LEU A 565 -64.96 -75.50 60.68
C LEU A 565 -64.17 -75.49 62.00
N GLU A 566 -64.29 -76.51 62.85
CA GLU A 566 -63.52 -76.66 64.08
C GLU A 566 -62.03 -76.88 63.81
N LEU A 567 -61.71 -77.77 62.86
CA LEU A 567 -60.34 -78.05 62.44
C LEU A 567 -59.69 -76.80 61.83
N CYS A 568 -60.41 -76.05 60.99
CA CYS A 568 -59.92 -74.80 60.43
C CYS A 568 -59.72 -73.71 61.49
N LEU A 569 -60.60 -73.64 62.50
CA LEU A 569 -60.46 -72.67 63.60
C LEU A 569 -59.22 -72.96 64.45
N LEU A 570 -58.93 -74.23 64.77
CA LEU A 570 -57.70 -74.62 65.47
C LEU A 570 -56.43 -74.29 64.66
N LYS A 571 -56.48 -74.47 63.33
CA LYS A 571 -55.40 -74.11 62.42
C LYS A 571 -55.19 -72.59 62.39
N ALA A 572 -56.27 -71.80 62.37
CA ALA A 572 -56.22 -70.35 62.40
C ALA A 572 -55.68 -69.78 63.71
N GLU A 573 -56.03 -70.40 64.84
CA GLU A 573 -55.48 -70.03 66.16
C GLU A 573 -53.97 -70.31 66.26
N LYS A 574 -53.49 -71.42 65.67
CA LYS A 574 -52.05 -71.70 65.59
C LYS A 574 -51.28 -70.72 64.70
N LEU A 575 -51.94 -70.16 63.69
CA LEU A 575 -51.39 -69.14 62.80
C LEU A 575 -51.55 -67.71 63.35
N GLU A 576 -52.06 -67.57 64.58
CA GLU A 576 -52.28 -66.29 65.28
C GLU A 576 -53.19 -65.31 64.51
N MET A 577 -54.18 -65.84 63.77
CA MET A 577 -55.11 -65.02 63.01
C MET A 577 -56.03 -64.22 63.95
N GLU A 578 -56.11 -62.90 63.75
CA GLU A 578 -56.98 -62.02 64.54
C GLU A 578 -58.45 -62.09 64.08
N GLY A 579 -59.41 -61.65 64.91
CA GLY A 579 -60.81 -61.50 64.49
C GLY A 579 -61.62 -62.81 64.31
N LEU A 580 -61.21 -63.92 64.91
CA LEU A 580 -61.87 -65.24 64.79
C LEU A 580 -63.19 -65.38 65.59
N GLU A 581 -63.64 -64.32 66.28
CA GLU A 581 -64.83 -64.35 67.14
C GLU A 581 -66.12 -64.70 66.38
N LYS A 582 -66.26 -64.22 65.14
CA LYS A 582 -67.42 -64.54 64.29
C LYS A 582 -67.48 -66.03 63.95
N VAL A 583 -66.33 -66.65 63.71
CA VAL A 583 -66.22 -68.09 63.46
C VAL A 583 -66.57 -68.89 64.71
N ARG A 584 -66.03 -68.50 65.88
CA ARG A 584 -66.37 -69.11 67.19
C ARG A 584 -67.87 -69.03 67.49
N SER A 585 -68.50 -67.89 67.22
CA SER A 585 -69.95 -67.68 67.36
C SER A 585 -70.76 -68.57 66.40
N LYS A 586 -70.31 -68.70 65.14
CA LYS A 586 -70.97 -69.58 64.17
C LYS A 586 -70.85 -71.06 64.54
N LEU A 587 -69.66 -71.49 64.99
CA LEU A 587 -69.37 -72.86 65.41
C LEU A 587 -70.20 -73.27 66.64
N SER A 588 -70.29 -72.41 67.66
CA SER A 588 -71.13 -72.65 68.83
C SER A 588 -72.61 -72.78 68.45
N THR A 589 -73.10 -71.95 67.53
CA THR A 589 -74.47 -72.05 66.99
C THR A 589 -74.70 -73.37 66.23
N LEU A 590 -73.73 -73.84 65.45
CA LEU A 590 -73.80 -75.11 64.73
C LEU A 590 -73.77 -76.31 65.67
N ARG A 591 -72.93 -76.27 66.71
CA ARG A 591 -72.89 -77.29 67.78
C ARG A 591 -74.20 -77.36 68.56
N LEU A 592 -74.80 -76.21 68.88
CA LEU A 592 -76.13 -76.14 69.50
C LEU A 592 -77.21 -76.77 68.61
N LYS A 593 -77.18 -76.52 67.29
CA LYS A 593 -78.11 -77.16 66.33
C LYS A 593 -77.89 -78.67 66.18
N ARG A 594 -76.65 -79.14 66.31
CA ARG A 594 -76.31 -80.57 66.27
C ARG A 594 -76.74 -81.29 67.55
N ASN A 595 -76.48 -80.70 68.72
CA ASN A 595 -76.82 -81.26 70.03
C ASN A 595 -78.33 -81.12 70.37
N GLY A 596 -79.02 -80.14 69.78
CA GLY A 596 -80.48 -80.01 69.88
C GLY A 596 -81.29 -81.01 69.05
N ARG A 597 -80.63 -81.85 68.23
CA ARG A 597 -81.27 -82.95 67.47
C ARG A 597 -81.11 -84.33 68.12
N SER A 598 -80.48 -84.43 69.30
CA SER A 598 -80.24 -85.71 69.97
C SER A 598 -80.85 -85.77 71.38
N SER A 599 -82.17 -86.03 71.47
CA SER A 599 -82.83 -86.76 72.57
C SER A 599 -84.37 -86.87 72.40
N PRO A 600 -85.04 -87.89 72.99
CA PRO A 600 -85.65 -88.98 72.22
C PRO A 600 -87.15 -89.21 72.55
N GLU A 601 -87.89 -89.86 71.65
CA GLU A 601 -89.14 -90.55 72.05
C GLU A 601 -89.50 -91.70 71.09
N ASN A 602 -89.78 -92.86 71.72
CA ASN A 602 -90.49 -94.06 71.26
C ASN A 602 -89.76 -95.12 70.42
N GLN A 603 -89.18 -96.06 71.17
CA GLN A 603 -89.30 -97.51 70.93
C GLN A 603 -90.77 -97.92 70.69
N LYS A 604 -91.01 -98.72 69.65
CA LYS A 604 -91.85 -99.94 69.73
C LYS A 604 -91.67 -100.84 68.50
N ASP A 605 -91.18 -102.03 68.79
CA ASP A 605 -91.51 -103.36 68.28
C ASP A 605 -91.57 -103.63 66.76
N GLY A 606 -90.89 -104.71 66.38
CA GLY A 606 -91.19 -105.44 65.14
C GLY A 606 -89.99 -106.22 64.60
N ALA A 607 -89.71 -107.38 65.20
CA ALA A 607 -88.79 -108.38 64.67
C ALA A 607 -89.45 -109.17 63.52
N GLU A 608 -88.72 -109.39 62.42
CA GLU A 608 -88.84 -110.46 61.39
C GLU A 608 -88.00 -109.97 60.19
N GLU A 609 -87.31 -110.75 59.38
CA GLU A 609 -86.78 -112.12 59.37
C GLU A 609 -85.79 -112.13 58.18
N ALA A 610 -84.83 -113.07 58.18
CA ALA A 610 -84.03 -113.61 57.06
C ALA A 610 -83.95 -112.83 55.72
N ALA A 611 -82.77 -112.61 55.12
CA ALA A 611 -81.91 -113.68 54.60
C ALA A 611 -80.60 -113.09 54.00
N PRO A 612 -79.54 -113.92 53.82
CA PRO A 612 -78.23 -113.49 53.36
C PRO A 612 -78.06 -113.66 51.84
N ARG A 613 -77.12 -112.91 51.22
CA ARG A 613 -76.09 -113.45 50.32
C ARG A 613 -75.16 -112.37 49.76
N ARG A 614 -73.90 -112.76 49.70
CA ARG A 614 -72.75 -112.18 48.98
C ARG A 614 -73.06 -111.99 47.49
N GLU A 615 -72.53 -110.93 46.89
CA GLU A 615 -71.26 -110.94 46.13
C GLU A 615 -70.60 -109.57 46.19
#